data_AF-A0A1G8ZI49-F1
#
_entry.id   AF-A0A1G8ZI49-F1
#
_cell.length_a   1.000
_cell.length_b   1.000
_cell.length_c   1.000
_cell.angle_alpha   90.00
_cell.angle_beta   90.00
_cell.angle_gamma   90.00
#
_symmetry.space_group_name_H-M   'P 1'
#
loop_
_entity.id
_entity.type
_entity.pdbx_description
1 polymer ?
#
loop_
_entity_poly.entity_id
_entity_poly.type
_entity_poly.pdbx_seq_one_letter_code
_entity_poly.pdbx_strand_id
1 'polypeptide(L)'
;AAATPVSSASNGTNYYTWGSCAWYVFEKRSSMGMSVGNGWGDAKSWASNAQAAGYSVNNTPSVGSIMQAPAYTNGSYGQGHVAIVERVNGDGSILVSEMQFGGGLGDKSTRTISASNVSSHNFIH
;
A
#
# COMPACT_ATOMS: atom_id res chain seq x y z
N ALA A 1 -5.93 12.38 18.76
CA ALA A 1 -4.48 12.42 18.96
C ALA A 1 -3.85 12.93 17.67
N ALA A 2 -3.02 13.97 17.73
CA ALA A 2 -2.33 14.49 16.55
C ALA A 2 -1.25 13.48 16.12
N ALA A 3 -1.34 12.99 14.89
CA ALA A 3 -0.36 12.07 14.32
C ALA A 3 1.02 12.74 14.34
N THR A 4 2.02 12.03 14.86
CA THR A 4 3.43 12.42 14.78
C THR A 4 3.82 12.75 13.33
N PRO A 5 4.59 13.82 13.07
CA PRO A 5 5.01 14.15 11.72
C PRO A 5 5.88 13.01 11.18
N VAL A 6 5.41 12.38 10.11
CA VAL A 6 6.12 11.36 9.36
C VAL A 6 7.35 11.99 8.72
N SER A 7 8.54 11.64 9.23
CA SER A 7 9.83 12.29 8.92
C SER A 7 10.22 12.24 7.43
N SER A 8 9.57 11.37 6.66
CA SER A 8 9.79 11.19 5.21
C SER A 8 8.48 11.20 4.42
N ALA A 9 7.46 11.92 4.90
CA ALA A 9 6.23 12.19 4.16
C ALA A 9 6.51 12.93 2.86
N SER A 10 6.50 12.22 1.74
CA SER A 10 6.65 12.81 0.42
C SER A 10 5.27 13.17 -0.11
N ASN A 11 4.91 14.45 -0.04
CA ASN A 11 3.71 15.02 -0.68
C ASN A 11 4.06 15.60 -2.07
N GLY A 12 5.06 15.01 -2.74
CA GLY A 12 5.76 15.61 -3.89
C GLY A 12 6.12 14.60 -4.97
N THR A 13 7.27 14.77 -5.63
CA THR A 13 7.71 13.98 -6.78
C THR A 13 7.76 12.48 -6.48
N ASN A 14 7.14 11.68 -7.34
CA ASN A 14 7.16 10.23 -7.29
C ASN A 14 8.42 9.69 -7.96
N TYR A 15 9.31 9.06 -7.20
CA TYR A 15 10.55 8.49 -7.72
C TYR A 15 10.43 6.99 -8.04
N TYR A 16 9.26 6.39 -7.83
CA TYR A 16 9.02 5.02 -8.25
C TYR A 16 8.85 4.94 -9.76
N THR A 17 9.20 3.80 -10.35
CA THR A 17 9.08 3.59 -11.79
C THR A 17 7.62 3.64 -12.21
N TRP A 18 7.30 4.48 -13.19
CA TRP A 18 5.95 4.59 -13.75
C TRP A 18 5.42 3.21 -14.16
N GLY A 19 4.17 2.92 -13.81
CA GLY A 19 3.52 1.64 -14.12
C GLY A 19 3.76 0.52 -13.09
N SER A 20 4.54 0.76 -12.04
CA SER A 20 4.72 -0.18 -10.91
C SER A 20 3.63 -0.04 -9.84
N CYS A 21 3.44 -1.08 -9.03
CA CYS A 21 2.55 -1.04 -7.86
C CYS A 21 2.90 0.11 -6.90
N ALA A 22 4.19 0.29 -6.64
CA ALA A 22 4.73 1.37 -5.81
C ALA A 22 4.37 2.77 -6.32
N TRP A 23 4.56 3.02 -7.63
CA TRP A 23 4.24 4.30 -8.25
C TRP A 23 2.75 4.62 -8.14
N TYR A 24 1.88 3.65 -8.43
CA TYR A 24 0.44 3.83 -8.33
C TYR A 24 -0.03 4.15 -6.91
N VAL A 25 0.44 3.38 -5.94
CA VAL A 25 0.13 3.58 -4.52
C VAL A 25 0.57 4.97 -4.08
N PHE A 26 1.73 5.43 -4.55
CA PHE A 26 2.22 6.76 -4.23
C PHE A 26 1.31 7.86 -4.80
N GLU A 27 1.02 7.82 -6.10
CA GLU A 27 0.15 8.83 -6.75
C GLU A 27 -1.24 8.84 -6.11
N LYS A 28 -1.81 7.66 -5.88
CA LYS A 28 -3.16 7.52 -5.36
C LYS A 28 -3.26 8.02 -3.92
N ARG A 29 -2.30 7.67 -3.05
CA ARG A 29 -2.26 8.17 -1.67
C ARG A 29 -2.01 9.68 -1.61
N SER A 30 -1.12 10.19 -2.46
CA SER A 30 -0.89 11.63 -2.64
C SER A 30 -2.16 12.37 -3.09
N SER A 31 -2.93 11.79 -4.03
CA SER A 31 -4.21 12.35 -4.48
C SER A 31 -5.29 12.39 -3.39
N MET A 32 -5.18 11.53 -2.37
CA MET A 32 -6.03 11.54 -1.17
C MET A 32 -5.56 12.56 -0.12
N GLY A 33 -4.50 13.32 -0.39
CA GLY A 33 -3.88 14.26 0.55
C GLY A 33 -3.10 13.55 1.67
N MET A 34 -2.81 12.26 1.50
CA MET A 34 -2.08 11.45 2.47
C MET A 34 -0.64 11.29 2.00
N SER A 35 0.30 11.47 2.93
CA SER A 35 1.70 11.30 2.62
C SER A 35 2.10 9.84 2.50
N VAL A 36 3.09 9.59 1.67
CA VAL A 36 3.71 8.28 1.48
C VAL A 36 5.22 8.46 1.46
N GLY A 37 5.96 7.50 1.99
CA GLY A 37 7.40 7.57 1.93
C GLY A 37 7.91 7.28 0.53
N ASN A 38 8.88 8.09 0.11
CA ASN A 38 9.62 7.83 -1.10
C ASN A 38 10.88 7.00 -0.78
N GLY A 39 11.26 6.09 -1.67
CA GLY A 39 12.48 5.28 -1.51
C GLY A 39 12.38 4.12 -0.53
N TRP A 40 11.19 3.57 -0.26
CA TRP A 40 11.02 2.36 0.56
C TRP A 40 11.47 1.07 -0.15
N GLY A 41 11.95 1.17 -1.40
CA GLY A 41 12.42 0.05 -2.19
C GLY A 41 11.28 -0.86 -2.63
N ASP A 42 11.54 -2.17 -2.65
CA ASP A 42 10.58 -3.20 -3.05
C ASP A 42 9.40 -3.30 -2.07
N ALA A 43 8.23 -3.69 -2.57
CA ALA A 43 6.99 -3.83 -1.80
C ALA A 43 7.14 -4.70 -0.53
N LYS A 44 8.00 -5.73 -0.55
CA LYS A 44 8.32 -6.55 0.64
C LYS A 44 8.90 -5.76 1.82
N SER A 45 9.59 -4.65 1.56
CA SER A 45 10.27 -3.85 2.57
C SER A 45 9.44 -2.66 3.06
N TRP A 46 8.29 -2.37 2.42
CA TRP A 46 7.49 -1.18 2.70
C TRP A 46 7.01 -1.12 4.15
N ALA A 47 6.54 -2.23 4.72
CA ALA A 47 6.10 -2.26 6.12
C ALA A 47 7.22 -1.83 7.08
N SER A 48 8.40 -2.45 6.98
CA SER A 48 9.55 -2.13 7.84
C SER A 48 10.08 -0.71 7.62
N ASN A 49 10.17 -0.27 6.36
CA ASN A 49 10.69 1.06 6.03
C ASN A 49 9.70 2.17 6.40
N ALA A 50 8.39 1.91 6.28
CA ALA A 50 7.36 2.83 6.72
C ALA A 50 7.37 2.97 8.25
N GLN A 51 7.51 1.87 9.00
CA GLN A 51 7.70 1.92 10.45
C GLN A 51 8.93 2.73 10.83
N ALA A 52 10.07 2.50 10.16
CA ALA A 52 11.29 3.27 10.39
C ALA A 52 11.15 4.76 10.06
N ALA A 53 10.29 5.10 9.08
CA ALA A 53 9.94 6.47 8.72
C ALA A 53 8.86 7.10 9.63
N GLY A 54 8.39 6.38 10.66
CA GLY A 54 7.41 6.86 11.64
C GLY A 54 5.95 6.66 11.27
N TYR A 55 5.65 5.90 10.21
CA TYR A 55 4.28 5.53 9.85
C TYR A 55 3.74 4.46 10.78
N SER A 56 2.44 4.47 11.00
CA SER A 56 1.78 3.40 11.76
C SER A 56 1.57 2.21 10.84
N VAL A 57 2.09 1.04 11.23
CA VAL A 57 1.90 -0.22 10.49
C VAL A 57 1.26 -1.25 11.41
N ASN A 58 0.13 -1.79 10.98
CA ASN A 58 -0.66 -2.76 11.73
C ASN A 58 -1.40 -3.71 10.76
N ASN A 59 -2.27 -4.57 11.27
CA ASN A 59 -3.08 -5.50 10.46
C ASN A 59 -4.55 -5.06 10.34
N THR A 60 -4.82 -3.77 10.55
CA THR A 60 -6.17 -3.19 10.49
C THR A 60 -6.30 -2.33 9.24
N PRO A 61 -7.20 -2.66 8.30
CA PRO A 61 -7.39 -1.85 7.11
C PRO A 61 -8.14 -0.55 7.45
N SER A 62 -7.75 0.52 6.76
CA SER A 62 -8.50 1.77 6.73
C SER A 62 -8.53 2.33 5.30
N VAL A 63 -9.54 3.13 4.95
CA VAL A 63 -9.57 3.77 3.64
C VAL A 63 -8.36 4.70 3.49
N GLY A 64 -7.62 4.55 2.39
CA GLY A 64 -6.37 5.29 2.13
C GLY A 64 -5.11 4.67 2.74
N SER A 65 -5.23 3.61 3.56
CA SER A 65 -4.07 2.83 3.98
C SER A 65 -3.48 2.03 2.82
N ILE A 66 -2.18 1.77 2.90
CA ILE A 66 -1.47 0.93 1.93
C ILE A 66 -1.48 -0.50 2.46
N MET A 67 -2.15 -1.39 1.74
CA MET A 67 -2.05 -2.82 1.94
C MET A 67 -0.71 -3.31 1.37
N GLN A 68 0.11 -3.93 2.20
CA GLN A 68 1.36 -4.57 1.83
C GLN A 68 1.24 -6.08 1.99
N ALA A 69 1.52 -6.78 0.89
CA ALA A 69 1.59 -8.22 0.82
C ALA A 69 3.07 -8.66 0.79
N PRO A 70 3.51 -9.49 1.75
CA PRO A 70 4.84 -10.09 1.72
C PRO A 70 5.13 -10.87 0.44
N ALA A 71 6.41 -10.99 0.09
CA ALA A 71 6.86 -11.78 -1.05
C ALA A 71 6.30 -13.21 -0.98
N TYR A 72 5.82 -13.74 -2.12
CA TYR A 72 5.25 -15.09 -2.24
C TYR A 72 3.98 -15.36 -1.42
N THR A 73 3.30 -14.31 -0.94
CA THR A 73 2.03 -14.44 -0.20
C THR A 73 0.87 -13.78 -0.95
N ASN A 74 -0.33 -14.35 -0.83
CA ASN A 74 -1.57 -13.80 -1.39
C ASN A 74 -1.48 -13.42 -2.89
N GLY A 75 -0.78 -14.25 -3.68
CA GLY A 75 -0.59 -14.02 -5.12
C GLY A 75 0.52 -13.02 -5.48
N SER A 76 1.24 -12.48 -4.49
CA SER A 76 2.40 -11.61 -4.73
C SER A 76 3.61 -12.41 -5.17
N TYR A 77 4.31 -11.93 -6.20
CA TYR A 77 5.58 -12.49 -6.64
C TYR A 77 6.73 -12.10 -5.67
N GLY A 78 7.97 -12.51 -5.95
CA GLY A 78 9.11 -12.39 -5.03
C GLY A 78 9.49 -10.97 -4.54
N GLN A 79 8.91 -9.93 -5.14
CA GLN A 79 9.09 -8.53 -4.75
C GLN A 79 8.07 -8.07 -3.69
N GLY A 80 7.07 -8.89 -3.36
CA GLY A 80 5.89 -8.49 -2.61
C GLY A 80 4.90 -7.72 -3.48
N HIS A 81 3.84 -7.19 -2.88
CA HIS A 81 2.90 -6.32 -3.58
C HIS A 81 2.35 -5.23 -2.66
N VAL A 82 2.02 -4.07 -3.24
CA VAL A 82 1.35 -2.98 -2.51
C VAL A 82 0.11 -2.50 -3.26
N ALA A 83 -0.94 -2.23 -2.52
CA ALA A 83 -2.23 -1.77 -3.01
C ALA A 83 -2.80 -0.67 -2.09
N ILE A 84 -3.69 0.17 -2.61
CA ILE A 84 -4.43 1.14 -1.80
C ILE A 84 -5.79 0.58 -1.42
N VAL A 85 -6.17 0.73 -0.15
CA VAL A 85 -7.52 0.41 0.31
C VAL A 85 -8.48 1.52 -0.11
N GLU A 86 -9.32 1.25 -1.10
CA GLU A 86 -10.38 2.17 -1.55
C GLU A 86 -11.60 2.11 -0.63
N ARG A 87 -11.88 0.94 -0.04
CA ARG A 87 -13.07 0.72 0.80
C ARG A 87 -12.85 -0.40 1.81
N VAL A 88 -13.39 -0.21 2.99
CA VAL A 88 -13.60 -1.28 3.98
C VAL A 88 -15.09 -1.56 4.06
N ASN A 89 -15.50 -2.80 3.80
CA ASN A 89 -16.90 -3.22 3.80
C ASN A 89 -17.33 -3.65 5.21
N GLY A 90 -18.64 -3.66 5.46
CA GLY A 90 -19.20 -4.01 6.78
C GLY A 90 -18.98 -5.46 7.20
N ASP A 91 -18.72 -6.36 6.25
CA ASP A 91 -18.34 -7.76 6.49
C ASP A 91 -16.84 -7.94 6.81
N GLY A 92 -16.07 -6.85 6.84
CA GLY A 92 -14.62 -6.86 7.06
C GLY A 92 -13.79 -7.14 5.81
N SER A 93 -14.43 -7.38 4.65
CA SER A 93 -13.71 -7.42 3.38
C SER A 93 -13.26 -6.03 2.96
N ILE A 94 -12.23 -5.94 2.11
CA ILE A 94 -11.72 -4.66 1.62
C ILE A 94 -11.66 -4.65 0.11
N LEU A 95 -12.00 -3.50 -0.48
CA LEU A 95 -11.74 -3.23 -1.88
C LEU A 95 -10.38 -2.53 -1.98
N VAL A 96 -9.48 -3.12 -2.75
CA VAL A 96 -8.17 -2.53 -3.02
C VAL A 96 -8.00 -2.19 -4.49
N SER A 97 -7.27 -1.12 -4.75
CA SER A 97 -6.83 -0.69 -6.06
C SER A 97 -5.31 -0.84 -6.15
N GLU A 98 -4.83 -1.37 -7.26
CA GLU A 98 -3.42 -1.65 -7.45
C GLU A 98 -3.02 -1.60 -8.91
N MET A 99 -1.71 -1.72 -9.14
CA MET A 99 -1.14 -1.66 -10.47
C MET A 99 -0.07 -2.74 -10.61
N GLN A 100 0.01 -3.36 -11.79
CA GLN A 100 0.96 -4.45 -12.07
C GLN A 100 0.72 -5.72 -11.21
N PHE A 101 -0.51 -5.97 -10.74
CA PHE A 101 -0.82 -7.26 -10.11
C PHE A 101 -1.22 -8.28 -11.17
N GLY A 102 -0.27 -9.14 -11.58
CA GLY A 102 -0.49 -10.18 -12.59
C GLY A 102 -0.61 -9.68 -14.03
N GLY A 103 -0.44 -8.37 -14.26
CA GLY A 103 -0.46 -7.70 -15.58
C GLY A 103 0.85 -6.98 -15.91
N GLY A 104 0.87 -6.24 -17.02
CA GLY A 104 2.05 -5.47 -17.45
C GLY A 104 2.28 -4.19 -16.65
N LEU A 105 3.41 -3.51 -16.89
CA LEU A 105 3.58 -2.11 -16.49
C LEU A 105 2.44 -1.28 -17.09
N GLY A 106 1.67 -0.57 -16.28
CA GLY A 106 0.51 0.17 -16.80
C GLY A 106 -0.85 -0.42 -16.38
N ASP A 107 -0.90 -1.71 -16.07
CA ASP A 107 -2.17 -2.40 -15.80
C ASP A 107 -2.68 -2.07 -14.41
N LYS A 108 -3.78 -1.33 -14.35
CA LYS A 108 -4.52 -1.07 -13.11
C LYS A 108 -5.54 -2.16 -12.92
N SER A 109 -5.62 -2.69 -11.71
CA SER A 109 -6.63 -3.65 -11.32
C SER A 109 -7.23 -3.28 -9.97
N THR A 110 -8.42 -3.79 -9.73
CA THR A 110 -9.08 -3.70 -8.42
C THR A 110 -9.53 -5.09 -8.03
N ARG A 111 -9.37 -5.45 -6.77
CA ARG A 111 -9.90 -6.71 -6.25
C ARG A 111 -10.45 -6.53 -4.85
N THR A 112 -11.34 -7.44 -4.49
CA THR A 112 -11.83 -7.55 -3.12
C THR A 112 -11.02 -8.61 -2.38
N ILE A 113 -10.48 -8.24 -1.22
CA ILE A 113 -9.85 -9.18 -0.28
C ILE A 113 -10.86 -9.53 0.79
N SER A 114 -11.15 -10.82 0.94
CA SER A 114 -12.03 -11.34 1.99
C SER A 114 -11.47 -11.03 3.38
N ALA A 115 -12.35 -10.82 4.37
CA ALA A 115 -11.96 -10.50 5.75
C ALA A 115 -10.93 -11.49 6.34
N SER A 116 -11.05 -12.78 6.03
CA SER A 116 -10.12 -13.84 6.43
C SER A 116 -8.70 -13.65 5.90
N ASN A 117 -8.53 -13.00 4.76
CA ASN A 117 -7.23 -12.71 4.17
C ASN A 117 -6.71 -11.33 4.57
N VAL A 118 -7.56 -10.41 5.02
CA VAL A 118 -7.15 -9.05 5.43
C VAL A 118 -6.08 -9.11 6.53
N SER A 119 -6.28 -9.93 7.56
CA SER A 119 -5.34 -10.05 8.68
C SER A 119 -3.97 -10.62 8.28
N SER A 120 -3.86 -11.23 7.11
CA SER A 120 -2.60 -11.76 6.57
C SER A 120 -1.74 -10.70 5.87
N HIS A 121 -2.17 -9.43 5.89
CA HIS A 121 -1.49 -8.31 5.26
C HIS A 121 -1.14 -7.23 6.27
N ASN A 122 -0.12 -6.44 5.95
CA ASN A 122 0.23 -5.25 6.71
C ASN A 122 -0.46 -4.04 6.08
N PHE A 123 -0.92 -3.10 6.91
CA PHE A 123 -1.54 -1.84 6.50
C PHE A 123 -0.72 -0.69 7.04
N ILE A 124 -0.28 0.18 6.13
CA ILE A 124 0.51 1.38 6.43
C ILE A 124 -0.44 2.58 6.41
N HIS A 125 -0.50 3.31 7.53
CA HIS A 125 -1.40 4.44 7.79
C HIS A 125 -0.67 5.76 7.87
#